data_AF-A0A8T8SCA1-F1
#
_entry.id   AF-A0A8T8SCA1-F1
#
_cell.length_a   1.000
_cell.length_b   1.000
_cell.length_c   1.000
_cell.angle_alpha   90.00
_cell.angle_beta   90.00
_cell.angle_gamma   90.00
#
_symmetry.space_group_name_H-M   'P 1'
#
loop_
_entity.id
_entity.type
_entity.pdbx_description
1 polymer ?
#
loop_
_entity_poly.entity_id
_entity_poly.type
_entity_poly.pdbx_seq_one_letter_code
_entity_poly.pdbx_strand_id
1 'polypeptide(L)'
;LSQLKTRHVGASLKLPNRSTTPMAKEPAPSPQPLAQSTSTAEAPAGPSLLALSALRKADASRLEVPTVAALRLALSSRFAALTPRADVEQALEVLETSCGCGNEPRAAADKMFDVWLSGIQDLAPDHTDDEDELGQGFGHREIGRFDYRTTLKRINAWGSIKNALRLLSALLRIWAIGMSQLSKDTTSEVQPLVHNHIKQVAELIKSAFALGNEAPTGSSSTPSTSNNQQASASNSQQAEADAAPKRQIRVKKNLNKGIVTADALKKLTKKAACELLSQGDIHFSSRANKQDVINILLKAFENNKITITTAQFYAAMNKVDADDN
;
A
#
# COMPACT_ATOMS: atom_id res chain seq x y z
N LEU A 1 -52.82 -21.39 29.33
CA LEU A 1 -53.58 -21.07 30.56
C LEU A 1 -53.24 -19.62 30.90
N SER A 2 -53.71 -18.60 30.17
CA SER A 2 -55.10 -18.22 29.82
C SER A 2 -55.95 -17.87 31.04
N GLN A 3 -56.04 -16.57 31.32
CA GLN A 3 -57.16 -15.82 31.93
C GLN A 3 -56.93 -14.35 31.48
N LEU A 4 -57.67 -13.63 30.64
CA LEU A 4 -59.05 -13.61 30.14
C LEU A 4 -60.10 -13.09 31.14
N LYS A 5 -60.36 -11.77 31.11
CA LYS A 5 -61.72 -11.16 31.12
C LYS A 5 -61.64 -9.63 30.93
N THR A 6 -62.02 -9.02 29.79
CA THR A 6 -63.38 -8.53 29.37
C THR A 6 -64.10 -7.66 30.43
N ARG A 7 -64.78 -6.53 30.17
CA ARG A 7 -65.54 -5.95 29.02
C ARG A 7 -65.89 -4.46 29.40
N HIS A 8 -65.92 -3.46 28.47
CA HIS A 8 -67.12 -2.88 27.78
C HIS A 8 -68.08 -2.09 28.73
N VAL A 9 -68.68 -0.91 28.46
CA VAL A 9 -69.37 -0.31 27.29
C VAL A 9 -69.63 1.20 27.54
N GLY A 10 -69.70 2.00 26.47
CA GLY A 10 -70.73 3.05 26.30
C GLY A 10 -70.32 4.52 26.52
N ALA A 11 -70.85 5.54 25.87
CA ALA A 11 -71.49 5.80 24.56
C ALA A 11 -71.99 7.26 24.65
N SER A 12 -71.78 8.03 23.57
CA SER A 12 -72.53 9.23 23.12
C SER A 12 -72.86 10.38 24.09
N LEU A 13 -72.59 11.62 23.63
CA LEU A 13 -73.65 12.61 23.35
C LEU A 13 -73.12 13.80 22.52
N LYS A 14 -73.94 14.21 21.54
CA LYS A 14 -73.76 15.29 20.55
C LYS A 14 -74.18 16.66 21.13
N LEU A 15 -73.47 17.71 20.68
CA LEU A 15 -73.85 19.07 20.18
C LEU A 15 -75.31 19.57 20.38
N PRO A 16 -75.59 20.91 20.45
CA PRO A 16 -75.19 21.96 19.48
C PRO A 16 -74.87 23.35 20.13
N ASN A 17 -74.41 24.42 19.45
CA ASN A 17 -75.19 25.24 18.52
C ASN A 17 -74.39 26.39 17.85
N ARG A 18 -74.95 26.84 16.72
CA ARG A 18 -74.50 27.76 15.66
C ARG A 18 -74.86 29.23 15.95
N SER A 19 -74.07 30.23 15.54
CA SER A 19 -74.32 31.24 14.46
C SER A 19 -73.48 32.50 14.83
N THR A 20 -72.94 33.39 13.99
CA THR A 20 -73.46 34.04 12.76
C THR A 20 -72.32 34.88 12.12
N THR A 21 -72.25 34.97 10.79
CA THR A 21 -71.46 35.96 10.00
C THR A 21 -72.36 37.14 9.61
N PRO A 22 -71.84 38.33 9.21
CA PRO A 22 -71.76 38.62 7.76
C PRO A 22 -70.59 39.52 7.30
N MET A 23 -70.16 39.29 6.03
CA MET A 23 -69.79 40.21 4.92
C MET A 23 -69.13 41.59 5.20
N ALA A 24 -68.21 42.17 4.40
CA ALA A 24 -67.57 41.88 3.10
C ALA A 24 -66.51 42.99 2.82
N LYS A 25 -65.67 42.77 1.79
CA LYS A 25 -65.34 43.71 0.67
C LYS A 25 -63.84 43.89 0.38
N GLU A 26 -63.42 43.29 -0.74
CA GLU A 26 -62.23 43.57 -1.54
C GLU A 26 -62.41 44.88 -2.33
N PRO A 27 -61.34 45.64 -2.66
CA PRO A 27 -60.83 45.62 -4.04
C PRO A 27 -59.29 45.89 -4.21
N ALA A 28 -58.71 45.42 -5.31
CA ALA A 28 -57.41 45.85 -5.92
C ALA A 28 -57.66 46.90 -7.05
N PRO A 29 -56.69 47.50 -7.79
CA PRO A 29 -55.20 47.35 -7.82
C PRO A 29 -54.32 48.66 -7.92
N SER A 30 -52.98 48.51 -7.76
CA SER A 30 -51.75 49.22 -8.29
C SER A 30 -51.67 50.76 -8.53
N PRO A 31 -50.52 51.46 -8.30
CA PRO A 31 -49.25 51.31 -9.09
C PRO A 31 -47.89 51.47 -8.35
N GLN A 32 -46.80 51.14 -9.06
CA GLN A 32 -45.37 51.24 -8.67
C GLN A 32 -44.86 52.70 -8.55
N PRO A 33 -43.70 52.91 -7.90
CA PRO A 33 -42.59 53.55 -8.63
C PRO A 33 -41.21 52.88 -8.46
N LEU A 34 -40.34 53.25 -9.41
CA LEU A 34 -38.96 52.85 -9.68
C LEU A 34 -37.95 53.08 -8.54
N ALA A 35 -36.99 52.13 -8.47
CA ALA A 35 -35.55 52.26 -8.24
C ALA A 35 -35.00 52.99 -7.00
N GLN A 36 -34.31 52.23 -6.15
CA GLN A 36 -32.98 52.60 -5.67
C GLN A 36 -32.16 51.35 -5.33
N SER A 37 -31.16 51.08 -6.17
CA SER A 37 -30.08 50.13 -5.91
C SER A 37 -29.25 50.65 -4.74
N THR A 38 -29.29 49.97 -3.60
CA THR A 38 -28.18 49.99 -2.63
C THR A 38 -27.44 48.67 -2.76
N SER A 39 -26.35 48.76 -3.53
CA SER A 39 -25.28 47.76 -3.60
C SER A 39 -24.67 47.61 -2.20
N THR A 40 -25.22 46.72 -1.38
CA THR A 40 -24.47 46.12 -0.30
C THR A 40 -23.62 45.04 -0.95
N ALA A 41 -22.36 45.34 -1.19
CA ALA A 41 -21.37 44.34 -1.53
C ALA A 41 -21.26 43.40 -0.33
N GLU A 42 -22.02 42.29 -0.35
CA GLU A 42 -21.70 41.12 0.45
C GLU A 42 -20.30 40.66 0.01
N ALA A 43 -19.33 40.89 0.88
CA ALA A 43 -18.09 40.12 0.85
C ALA A 43 -18.47 38.64 0.79
N PRO A 44 -17.80 37.81 -0.02
CA PRO A 44 -18.17 36.40 -0.12
C PRO A 44 -18.05 35.81 1.28
N ALA A 45 -19.18 35.41 1.86
CA ALA A 45 -19.20 34.69 3.12
C ALA A 45 -18.28 33.48 2.93
N GLY A 46 -17.18 33.44 3.69
CA GLY A 46 -16.30 32.29 3.70
C GLY A 46 -17.11 31.01 3.94
N PRO A 47 -16.66 29.85 3.45
CA PRO A 47 -17.42 28.62 3.55
C PRO A 47 -17.83 28.35 5.01
N SER A 48 -19.13 28.14 5.24
CA SER A 48 -19.69 27.82 6.56
C SER A 48 -18.91 26.67 7.21
N LEU A 49 -18.72 26.72 8.54
CA LEU A 49 -18.01 25.67 9.30
C LEU A 49 -18.65 24.28 9.11
N LEU A 50 -19.96 24.23 8.84
CA LEU A 50 -20.66 22.99 8.45
C LEU A 50 -20.27 22.50 7.05
N ALA A 51 -20.11 23.41 6.08
CA ALA A 51 -19.63 23.07 4.75
C ALA A 51 -18.16 22.60 4.79
N LEU A 52 -17.31 23.24 5.59
CA LEU A 52 -15.91 22.85 5.78
C LEU A 52 -15.78 21.48 6.46
N SER A 53 -16.61 21.19 7.47
CA SER A 53 -16.60 19.87 8.13
C SER A 53 -17.17 18.76 7.24
N ALA A 54 -18.19 19.05 6.43
CA ALA A 54 -18.69 18.12 5.42
C ALA A 54 -17.62 17.82 4.34
N LEU A 55 -16.91 18.85 3.86
CA LEU A 55 -15.79 18.69 2.92
C LEU A 55 -14.66 17.84 3.51
N ARG A 56 -14.28 18.06 4.78
CA ARG A 56 -13.28 17.24 5.47
C ARG A 56 -13.70 15.79 5.64
N LYS A 57 -14.97 15.53 5.95
CA LYS A 57 -15.52 14.17 6.05
C LYS A 57 -15.53 13.48 4.69
N ALA A 58 -15.95 14.19 3.64
CA ALA A 58 -15.93 13.68 2.27
C ALA A 58 -14.50 13.32 1.85
N ASP A 59 -13.52 14.19 2.13
CA ASP A 59 -12.11 13.94 1.83
C ASP A 59 -11.52 12.77 2.65
N ALA A 60 -11.87 12.67 3.95
CA ALA A 60 -11.48 11.55 4.80
C ALA A 60 -12.04 10.20 4.31
N SER A 61 -13.24 10.21 3.73
CA SER A 61 -13.89 9.03 3.15
C SER A 61 -13.39 8.66 1.75
N ARG A 62 -12.48 9.45 1.15
CA ARG A 62 -11.95 9.14 -0.19
C ARG A 62 -10.91 8.03 -0.11
N LEU A 63 -11.04 7.02 -0.97
CA LEU A 63 -10.01 6.01 -1.16
C LEU A 63 -8.89 6.58 -2.03
N GLU A 64 -7.63 6.41 -1.61
CA GLU A 64 -6.50 6.82 -2.44
C GLU A 64 -6.28 5.85 -3.59
N VAL A 65 -5.80 6.37 -4.72
CA VAL A 65 -5.45 5.54 -5.88
C VAL A 65 -4.37 4.54 -5.44
N PRO A 66 -4.54 3.22 -5.66
CA PRO A 66 -3.63 2.20 -5.14
C PRO A 66 -2.34 2.12 -5.97
N THR A 67 -1.56 3.20 -5.94
CA THR A 67 -0.24 3.33 -6.55
C THR A 67 0.74 3.84 -5.51
N VAL A 68 2.02 3.47 -5.66
CA VAL A 68 3.08 3.92 -4.74
C VAL A 68 3.15 5.45 -4.69
N ALA A 69 3.11 6.13 -5.84
CA ALA A 69 3.19 7.57 -5.93
C ALA A 69 2.03 8.28 -5.21
N ALA A 70 0.78 7.85 -5.46
CA ALA A 70 -0.39 8.44 -4.81
C ALA A 70 -0.38 8.22 -3.29
N LEU A 71 -0.01 7.02 -2.82
CA LEU A 71 0.07 6.73 -1.40
C LEU A 71 1.18 7.52 -0.70
N ARG A 72 2.36 7.70 -1.34
CA ARG A 72 3.42 8.58 -0.79
C ARG A 72 2.97 10.03 -0.71
N LEU A 73 2.28 10.55 -1.72
CA LEU A 73 1.71 11.90 -1.71
C LEU A 73 0.67 12.07 -0.60
N ALA A 74 -0.17 11.05 -0.38
CA ALA A 74 -1.15 11.09 0.69
C ALA A 74 -0.49 11.00 2.09
N LEU A 75 0.58 10.20 2.24
CA LEU A 75 1.38 10.13 3.48
C LEU A 75 2.07 11.45 3.83
N SER A 76 2.51 12.22 2.84
CA SER A 76 3.12 13.54 3.07
C SER A 76 2.11 14.64 3.36
N SER A 77 0.82 14.41 3.11
CA SER A 77 -0.27 15.37 3.29
C SER A 77 -1.33 14.84 4.26
N ARG A 78 -2.39 14.21 3.75
CA ARG A 78 -3.58 13.76 4.49
C ARG A 78 -3.27 12.81 5.66
N PHE A 79 -2.24 11.97 5.53
CA PHE A 79 -1.86 11.00 6.57
C PHE A 79 -0.56 11.38 7.28
N ALA A 80 -0.19 12.67 7.30
CA ALA A 80 1.06 13.12 7.92
C ALA A 80 1.17 12.77 9.42
N ALA A 81 0.04 12.69 10.13
CA ALA A 81 -0.03 12.36 11.56
C ALA A 81 -0.06 10.85 11.87
N LEU A 82 0.02 9.99 10.85
CA LEU A 82 0.01 8.54 11.04
C LEU A 82 1.28 8.08 11.76
N THR A 83 1.14 7.47 12.95
CA THR A 83 2.29 6.99 13.74
C THR A 83 3.16 5.96 12.98
N PRO A 84 2.61 4.89 12.36
CA PRO A 84 3.42 3.92 11.60
C PRO A 84 3.81 4.41 10.19
N ARG A 85 3.88 5.73 9.94
CA ARG A 85 4.20 6.29 8.62
C ARG A 85 5.50 5.76 8.04
N ALA A 86 6.56 5.70 8.84
CA ALA A 86 7.87 5.21 8.39
C ALA A 86 7.83 3.73 7.97
N ASP A 87 6.97 2.92 8.61
CA ASP A 87 6.77 1.52 8.23
C ASP A 87 6.05 1.42 6.88
N VAL A 88 5.04 2.26 6.65
CA VAL A 88 4.32 2.32 5.36
C VAL A 88 5.25 2.80 4.25
N GLU A 89 6.06 3.84 4.48
CA GLU A 89 7.03 4.34 3.48
C GLU A 89 8.02 3.25 3.06
N GLN A 90 8.55 2.49 4.03
CA GLN A 90 9.43 1.34 3.75
C GLN A 90 8.70 0.22 2.99
N ALA A 91 7.46 -0.09 3.37
CA ALA A 91 6.65 -1.08 2.65
C ALA A 91 6.41 -0.66 1.19
N LEU A 92 6.12 0.61 0.94
CA LEU A 92 5.94 1.16 -0.41
C LEU A 92 7.24 1.10 -1.23
N GLU A 93 8.40 1.38 -0.60
CA GLU A 93 9.71 1.19 -1.23
C GLU A 93 9.96 -0.26 -1.63
N VAL A 94 9.67 -1.23 -0.75
CA VAL A 94 9.78 -2.66 -1.07
C VAL A 94 8.88 -3.04 -2.25
N LEU A 95 7.62 -2.59 -2.27
CA LEU A 95 6.70 -2.87 -3.38
C LEU A 95 7.17 -2.27 -4.70
N GLU A 96 7.70 -1.05 -4.69
CA GLU A 96 8.25 -0.37 -5.86
C GLU A 96 9.48 -1.11 -6.40
N THR A 97 10.42 -1.47 -5.53
CA THR A 97 11.58 -2.29 -5.90
C THR A 97 11.16 -3.65 -6.46
N SER A 98 10.20 -4.33 -5.80
CA SER A 98 9.66 -5.61 -6.25
C SER A 98 9.04 -5.51 -7.64
N CYS A 99 8.27 -4.45 -7.91
CA CYS A 99 7.70 -4.17 -9.22
C CYS A 99 8.80 -3.91 -10.27
N GLY A 100 9.75 -3.02 -9.96
CA GLY A 100 10.84 -2.64 -10.86
C GLY A 100 11.73 -3.82 -11.27
N CYS A 101 11.99 -4.76 -10.35
CA CYS A 101 12.73 -5.98 -10.65
C CYS A 101 11.85 -7.12 -11.21
N GLY A 102 10.56 -6.91 -11.43
CA GLY A 102 9.65 -7.91 -11.98
C GLY A 102 9.33 -9.06 -11.02
N ASN A 103 9.57 -8.86 -9.73
CA ASN A 103 9.22 -9.80 -8.68
C ASN A 103 7.74 -9.63 -8.29
N GLU A 104 6.85 -9.99 -9.21
CA GLU A 104 5.41 -9.97 -8.97
C GLU A 104 4.88 -11.36 -8.62
N PRO A 105 3.86 -11.45 -7.73
CA PRO A 105 3.13 -12.70 -7.53
C PRO A 105 2.59 -13.22 -8.87
N ARG A 106 2.80 -14.52 -9.16
CA ARG A 106 2.33 -15.15 -10.40
C ARG A 106 0.99 -15.87 -10.25
N ALA A 107 0.53 -16.04 -9.01
CA ALA A 107 -0.73 -16.71 -8.68
C ALA A 107 -1.87 -15.69 -8.55
N ALA A 108 -3.09 -16.11 -8.87
CA ALA A 108 -4.27 -15.34 -8.50
C ALA A 108 -4.36 -15.23 -6.97
N ALA A 109 -4.94 -14.13 -6.49
CA ALA A 109 -5.17 -13.96 -5.06
C ALA A 109 -6.19 -15.00 -4.55
N ASP A 110 -6.13 -15.29 -3.27
CA ASP A 110 -7.16 -16.10 -2.63
C ASP A 110 -8.53 -15.39 -2.73
N LYS A 111 -9.58 -16.13 -3.10
CA LYS A 111 -10.91 -15.55 -3.31
C LYS A 111 -11.48 -14.93 -2.04
N MET A 112 -11.22 -15.53 -0.87
CA MET A 112 -11.67 -14.99 0.42
C MET A 112 -10.94 -13.69 0.73
N PHE A 113 -9.65 -13.61 0.40
CA PHE A 113 -8.89 -12.36 0.51
C PHE A 113 -9.46 -11.26 -0.40
N ASP A 114 -9.77 -11.55 -1.66
CA ASP A 114 -10.33 -10.55 -2.58
C ASP A 114 -11.73 -10.06 -2.14
N VAL A 115 -12.58 -10.96 -1.63
CA VAL A 115 -13.90 -10.59 -1.09
C VAL A 115 -13.76 -9.73 0.15
N TRP A 116 -12.91 -10.14 1.10
CA TRP A 116 -12.64 -9.37 2.32
C TRP A 116 -12.04 -7.99 2.00
N LEU A 117 -11.06 -7.92 1.09
CA LEU A 117 -10.42 -6.68 0.65
C LEU A 117 -11.46 -5.72 0.05
N SER A 118 -12.38 -6.23 -0.76
CA SER A 118 -13.45 -5.40 -1.35
C SER A 118 -14.39 -4.89 -0.26
N GLY A 119 -14.75 -5.73 0.72
CA GLY A 119 -15.57 -5.34 1.87
C GLY A 119 -14.97 -4.20 2.70
N ILE A 120 -13.67 -4.25 3.02
CA ILE A 120 -13.01 -3.15 3.76
C ILE A 120 -12.82 -1.89 2.90
N GLN A 121 -12.70 -2.04 1.57
CA GLN A 121 -12.60 -0.88 0.65
C GLN A 121 -13.91 -0.10 0.59
N ASP A 122 -15.03 -0.81 0.63
CA ASP A 122 -16.38 -0.23 0.55
C ASP A 122 -16.97 0.10 1.93
N LEU A 123 -16.20 -0.12 3.01
CA LEU A 123 -16.65 0.18 4.37
C LEU A 123 -17.08 1.64 4.49
N ALA A 124 -18.36 1.88 4.76
CA ALA A 124 -18.90 3.21 4.92
C ALA A 124 -18.77 3.66 6.38
N PRO A 125 -18.52 4.95 6.64
CA PRO A 125 -18.80 5.54 7.94
C PRO A 125 -20.31 5.55 8.13
N ASP A 126 -20.90 4.44 8.56
CA ASP A 126 -22.33 4.40 8.77
C ASP A 126 -22.70 5.09 10.08
N HIS A 127 -23.96 5.52 10.18
CA HIS A 127 -24.56 5.91 11.46
C HIS A 127 -24.81 4.66 12.29
N THR A 128 -23.74 3.99 12.71
CA THR A 128 -23.84 2.88 13.64
C THR A 128 -24.27 3.44 15.00
N ASP A 129 -25.38 2.93 15.55
CA ASP A 129 -25.76 3.18 16.95
C ASP A 129 -24.74 2.54 17.93
N ASP A 130 -23.84 1.71 17.41
CA ASP A 130 -22.73 1.13 18.14
C ASP A 130 -21.63 2.18 18.38
N GLU A 131 -21.66 2.78 19.57
CA GLU A 131 -20.66 3.76 20.03
C GLU A 131 -19.24 3.19 20.02
N ASP A 132 -19.08 1.87 20.17
CA ASP A 132 -17.79 1.20 20.15
C ASP A 132 -17.16 1.14 18.74
N GLU A 133 -17.97 1.26 17.67
CA GLU A 133 -17.49 1.29 16.28
C GLU A 133 -17.20 2.72 15.77
N LEU A 134 -17.42 3.75 16.59
CA LEU A 134 -17.09 5.13 16.26
C LEU A 134 -15.67 5.52 16.69
N GLY A 135 -15.04 6.41 15.92
CA GLY A 135 -13.78 7.03 16.28
C GLY A 135 -12.63 6.02 16.36
N GLN A 136 -12.25 5.66 17.59
CA GLN A 136 -11.11 4.79 17.84
C GLN A 136 -11.33 3.36 17.32
N GLY A 137 -12.56 2.85 17.38
CA GLY A 137 -12.90 1.47 17.00
C GLY A 137 -13.25 1.26 15.53
N PHE A 138 -13.40 2.34 14.75
CA PHE A 138 -13.93 2.26 13.38
C PHE A 138 -13.16 1.27 12.48
N GLY A 139 -13.90 0.32 11.91
CA GLY A 139 -13.39 -0.72 11.00
C GLY A 139 -12.49 -1.78 11.64
N HIS A 140 -12.13 -1.66 12.93
CA HIS A 140 -11.23 -2.60 13.60
C HIS A 140 -11.73 -4.05 13.51
N ARG A 141 -13.03 -4.25 13.78
CA ARG A 141 -13.68 -5.56 13.73
C ARG A 141 -13.69 -6.15 12.33
N GLU A 142 -14.03 -5.34 11.32
CA GLU A 142 -14.12 -5.80 9.93
C GLU A 142 -12.75 -6.23 9.37
N ILE A 143 -11.70 -5.47 9.72
CA ILE A 143 -10.33 -5.85 9.38
C ILE A 143 -9.95 -7.18 10.08
N GLY A 144 -10.40 -7.37 11.33
CA GLY A 144 -10.14 -8.58 12.12
C GLY A 144 -10.90 -9.84 11.68
N ARG A 145 -11.90 -9.75 10.79
CA ARG A 145 -12.67 -10.92 10.32
C ARG A 145 -11.88 -11.87 9.42
N PHE A 146 -10.80 -11.38 8.82
CA PHE A 146 -9.93 -12.19 7.97
C PHE A 146 -8.58 -12.35 8.65
N ASP A 147 -8.07 -13.58 8.70
CA ASP A 147 -6.78 -13.89 9.31
C ASP A 147 -5.61 -13.54 8.37
N TYR A 148 -5.51 -12.24 8.03
CA TYR A 148 -4.49 -11.73 7.12
C TYR A 148 -3.07 -11.95 7.67
N ARG A 149 -2.91 -12.00 8.99
CA ARG A 149 -1.60 -12.16 9.65
C ARG A 149 -0.97 -13.51 9.35
N THR A 150 -1.77 -14.56 9.21
CA THR A 150 -1.28 -15.88 8.83
C THR A 150 -1.31 -16.08 7.32
N THR A 151 -2.36 -15.57 6.67
CA THR A 151 -2.61 -15.81 5.24
C THR A 151 -1.63 -15.06 4.35
N LEU A 152 -1.29 -13.81 4.68
CA LEU A 152 -0.50 -12.92 3.81
C LEU A 152 1.02 -12.97 4.05
N LYS A 153 1.52 -14.07 4.63
CA LYS A 153 2.95 -14.25 4.94
C LYS A 153 3.84 -14.43 3.70
N ARG A 154 3.27 -14.76 2.54
CA ARG A 154 4.01 -15.10 1.32
C ARG A 154 3.55 -14.26 0.15
N ILE A 155 4.47 -13.93 -0.75
CA ILE A 155 4.21 -13.11 -1.95
C ILE A 155 2.97 -13.57 -2.75
N ASN A 156 2.81 -14.88 -2.96
CA ASN A 156 1.70 -15.45 -3.73
C ASN A 156 0.33 -15.26 -3.08
N ALA A 157 0.24 -15.15 -1.76
CA ALA A 157 -1.04 -14.98 -1.07
C ALA A 157 -1.69 -13.61 -1.34
N TRP A 158 -0.89 -12.62 -1.71
CA TRP A 158 -1.36 -11.29 -2.08
C TRP A 158 -1.99 -11.25 -3.48
N GLY A 159 -1.61 -12.19 -4.34
CA GLY A 159 -2.00 -12.28 -5.75
C GLY A 159 -1.46 -11.16 -6.67
N SER A 160 -1.23 -9.97 -6.15
CA SER A 160 -0.55 -8.88 -6.88
C SER A 160 0.00 -7.82 -5.95
N ILE A 161 0.99 -7.05 -6.43
CA ILE A 161 1.43 -5.81 -5.77
C ILE A 161 0.27 -4.81 -5.66
N LYS A 162 -0.59 -4.75 -6.69
CA LYS A 162 -1.78 -3.90 -6.70
C LYS A 162 -2.72 -4.21 -5.53
N ASN A 163 -2.89 -5.48 -5.16
CA ASN A 163 -3.71 -5.86 -4.00
C ASN A 163 -3.09 -5.43 -2.67
N ALA A 164 -1.76 -5.48 -2.53
CA ALA A 164 -1.08 -4.92 -1.36
C ALA A 164 -1.31 -3.40 -1.24
N LEU A 165 -1.23 -2.67 -2.36
CA LEU A 165 -1.52 -1.23 -2.42
C LEU A 165 -3.00 -0.92 -2.15
N ARG A 166 -3.93 -1.75 -2.64
CA ARG A 166 -5.36 -1.65 -2.33
C ARG A 166 -5.61 -1.80 -0.83
N LEU A 167 -4.98 -2.78 -0.18
CA LEU A 167 -5.12 -2.99 1.25
C LEU A 167 -4.60 -1.80 2.05
N LEU A 168 -3.39 -1.31 1.73
CA LEU A 168 -2.85 -0.11 2.37
C LEU A 168 -3.78 1.10 2.18
N SER A 169 -4.28 1.32 0.96
CA SER A 169 -5.22 2.42 0.68
C SER A 169 -6.51 2.30 1.52
N ALA A 170 -7.09 1.10 1.61
CA ALA A 170 -8.28 0.84 2.41
C ALA A 170 -8.05 1.14 3.89
N LEU A 171 -6.94 0.65 4.46
CA LEU A 171 -6.61 0.88 5.87
C LEU A 171 -6.33 2.35 6.18
N LEU A 172 -5.66 3.07 5.28
CA LEU A 172 -5.43 4.50 5.42
C LEU A 172 -6.73 5.31 5.35
N ARG A 173 -7.66 4.93 4.48
CA ARG A 173 -9.01 5.51 4.41
C ARG A 173 -9.76 5.27 5.73
N ILE A 174 -9.78 4.03 6.23
CA ILE A 174 -10.41 3.69 7.53
C ILE A 174 -9.79 4.50 8.66
N TRP A 175 -8.46 4.66 8.69
CA TRP A 175 -7.78 5.51 9.68
C TRP A 175 -8.21 6.97 9.59
N ALA A 176 -8.28 7.55 8.38
CA ALA A 176 -8.74 8.93 8.22
C ALA A 176 -10.21 9.13 8.63
N ILE A 177 -11.07 8.15 8.34
CA ILE A 177 -12.46 8.16 8.82
C ILE A 177 -12.48 8.15 10.35
N GLY A 178 -11.78 7.21 11.00
CA GLY A 178 -11.70 7.14 12.46
C GLY A 178 -11.15 8.43 13.08
N MET A 179 -10.11 9.02 12.50
CA MET A 179 -9.58 10.33 12.92
C MET A 179 -10.62 11.44 12.80
N SER A 180 -11.39 11.49 11.71
CA SER A 180 -12.46 12.48 11.51
C SER A 180 -13.64 12.33 12.48
N GLN A 181 -13.83 11.13 13.03
CA GLN A 181 -14.84 10.84 14.05
C GLN A 181 -14.33 11.18 15.46
N LEU A 182 -13.04 10.96 15.74
CA LEU A 182 -12.38 11.36 17.00
C LEU A 182 -12.28 12.89 17.16
N SER A 183 -12.22 13.64 16.06
CA SER A 183 -11.91 15.08 16.04
C SER A 183 -13.00 16.03 16.56
N LYS A 184 -13.86 15.61 17.50
CA LYS A 184 -14.91 16.49 18.06
C LYS A 184 -14.54 17.16 19.38
N ASP A 185 -13.75 16.53 20.23
CA ASP A 185 -13.30 17.10 21.49
C ASP A 185 -12.22 16.19 22.05
N THR A 186 -10.94 16.54 21.96
CA THR A 186 -9.94 16.19 22.99
C THR A 186 -8.53 16.66 22.63
N THR A 187 -7.87 17.21 23.63
CA THR A 187 -6.43 17.38 23.82
C THR A 187 -5.67 16.05 23.94
N SER A 188 -6.24 14.93 23.49
CA SER A 188 -5.75 13.58 23.75
C SER A 188 -5.11 12.99 22.49
N GLU A 189 -3.97 12.31 22.66
CA GLU A 189 -3.21 11.61 21.62
C GLU A 189 -3.91 10.32 21.13
N VAL A 190 -5.24 10.25 21.17
CA VAL A 190 -6.00 9.04 20.80
C VAL A 190 -5.88 8.79 19.30
N GLN A 191 -5.48 7.57 18.94
CA GLN A 191 -5.34 7.10 17.57
C GLN A 191 -6.36 5.99 17.26
N PRO A 192 -6.93 5.93 16.04
CA PRO A 192 -7.78 4.82 15.59
C PRO A 192 -7.03 3.49 15.59
N LEU A 193 -7.60 2.44 16.19
CA LEU A 193 -6.97 1.12 16.37
C LEU A 193 -6.43 0.49 15.07
N VAL A 194 -7.01 0.88 13.93
CA VAL A 194 -6.52 0.53 12.59
C VAL A 194 -5.03 0.87 12.37
N HIS A 195 -4.44 1.81 13.11
CA HIS A 195 -3.00 2.08 13.06
C HIS A 195 -2.16 0.82 13.36
N ASN A 196 -2.63 -0.07 14.24
CA ASN A 196 -1.97 -1.35 14.53
C ASN A 196 -2.04 -2.31 13.34
N HIS A 197 -3.17 -2.34 12.63
CA HIS A 197 -3.34 -3.13 11.42
C HIS A 197 -2.44 -2.61 10.28
N ILE A 198 -2.36 -1.29 10.10
CA ILE A 198 -1.47 -0.65 9.13
C ILE A 198 -0.03 -1.08 9.37
N LYS A 199 0.46 -0.97 10.62
CA LYS A 199 1.81 -1.39 10.98
C LYS A 199 2.06 -2.86 10.63
N GLN A 200 1.15 -3.75 11.01
CA GLN A 200 1.29 -5.18 10.76
C GLN A 200 1.25 -5.52 9.27
N VAL A 201 0.39 -4.88 8.50
CA VAL A 201 0.33 -5.04 7.04
C VAL A 201 1.60 -4.53 6.39
N ALA A 202 2.16 -3.40 6.84
CA ALA A 202 3.44 -2.91 6.38
C ALA A 202 4.58 -3.93 6.65
N GLU A 203 4.63 -4.53 7.83
CA GLU A 203 5.59 -5.61 8.15
C GLU A 203 5.40 -6.86 7.27
N LEU A 204 4.15 -7.27 7.04
CA LEU A 204 3.85 -8.39 6.15
C LEU A 204 4.27 -8.09 4.72
N ILE A 205 4.08 -6.86 4.23
CA ILE A 205 4.56 -6.45 2.90
C ILE A 205 6.09 -6.51 2.84
N LYS A 206 6.77 -5.89 3.80
CA LYS A 206 8.25 -5.90 3.85
C LYS A 206 8.80 -7.32 3.83
N SER A 207 8.22 -8.23 4.61
CA SER A 207 8.67 -9.62 4.70
C SER A 207 8.28 -10.48 3.50
N ALA A 208 7.06 -10.33 2.97
CA ALA A 208 6.56 -11.14 1.87
C ALA A 208 7.18 -10.77 0.52
N PHE A 209 7.49 -9.48 0.30
CA PHE A 209 8.03 -8.97 -0.97
C PHE A 209 9.55 -8.75 -0.94
N ALA A 210 10.21 -9.01 0.20
CA ALA A 210 11.68 -9.00 0.27
C ALA A 210 12.28 -10.03 -0.70
N LEU A 211 13.29 -9.60 -1.46
CA LEU A 211 14.01 -10.45 -2.40
C LEU A 211 14.80 -11.53 -1.66
N GLY A 212 14.55 -12.79 -1.99
CA GLY A 212 15.17 -13.96 -1.35
C GLY A 212 14.26 -14.73 -0.40
N ASN A 213 13.03 -14.26 -0.15
CA ASN A 213 12.03 -14.96 0.68
C ASN A 213 10.98 -15.73 -0.15
N GLU A 214 11.28 -16.00 -1.42
CA GLU A 214 10.41 -16.76 -2.31
C GLU A 214 10.41 -18.24 -1.91
N ALA A 215 9.21 -18.84 -1.85
CA ALA A 215 9.10 -20.29 -1.82
C ALA A 215 9.80 -20.87 -3.06
N PRO A 216 10.52 -22.00 -2.97
CA PRO A 216 11.14 -22.63 -4.12
C PRO A 216 10.07 -22.87 -5.18
N THR A 217 10.13 -22.09 -6.25
CA THR A 217 9.31 -22.31 -7.42
C THR A 217 9.84 -23.58 -8.07
N GLY A 218 9.12 -24.68 -7.89
CA GLY A 218 9.32 -25.86 -8.71
C GLY A 218 9.18 -25.43 -10.17
N SER A 219 10.20 -25.74 -10.98
CA SER A 219 10.34 -25.47 -12.43
C SER A 219 11.26 -24.31 -12.82
N SER A 220 12.56 -24.53 -12.65
CA SER A 220 13.50 -24.38 -13.76
C SER A 220 14.52 -25.52 -13.70
N SER A 221 14.17 -26.61 -14.38
CA SER A 221 15.07 -27.72 -14.66
C SER A 221 16.16 -27.28 -15.62
N THR A 222 17.35 -27.00 -15.10
CA THR A 222 18.62 -27.22 -15.82
C THR A 222 19.48 -28.15 -14.98
N PRO A 223 19.77 -29.38 -15.46
CA PRO A 223 20.54 -30.34 -14.69
C PRO A 223 22.01 -29.92 -14.73
N SER A 224 22.56 -29.52 -13.58
CA SER A 224 24.01 -29.52 -13.38
C SER A 224 24.35 -30.70 -12.50
N THR A 225 24.73 -31.79 -13.17
CA THR A 225 25.26 -33.03 -12.63
C THR A 225 26.32 -32.75 -11.56
N SER A 226 26.05 -33.20 -10.33
CA SER A 226 27.03 -33.33 -9.26
C SER A 226 27.19 -34.81 -8.91
N ASN A 227 28.44 -35.16 -8.60
CA ASN A 227 28.97 -36.39 -8.00
C ASN A 227 29.28 -37.53 -9.00
N ASN A 228 30.45 -38.17 -8.97
CA ASN A 228 31.23 -38.58 -7.81
C ASN A 228 32.75 -38.46 -8.03
N GLN A 229 33.44 -38.08 -6.95
CA GLN A 229 34.82 -38.48 -6.68
C GLN A 229 34.83 -39.98 -6.39
N GLN A 230 35.79 -40.70 -6.96
CA GLN A 230 36.32 -41.91 -6.33
C GLN A 230 37.81 -42.01 -6.63
N ALA A 231 38.57 -42.19 -5.56
CA ALA A 231 40.03 -42.26 -5.53
C ALA A 231 40.58 -43.59 -6.05
N SER A 232 41.78 -43.56 -6.63
CA SER A 232 42.81 -44.58 -6.42
C SER A 232 44.17 -44.08 -6.88
N ALA A 233 45.19 -44.45 -6.09
CA ALA A 233 46.57 -44.02 -6.15
C ALA A 233 47.40 -44.75 -7.22
N SER A 234 48.46 -44.10 -7.71
CA SER A 234 49.84 -44.65 -7.68
C SER A 234 50.87 -43.66 -8.26
N ASN A 235 52.05 -43.72 -7.63
CA ASN A 235 53.31 -42.99 -7.84
C ASN A 235 53.78 -42.84 -9.31
N SER A 236 54.45 -41.71 -9.63
CA SER A 236 55.92 -41.66 -9.83
C SER A 236 56.44 -40.24 -10.17
N GLN A 237 57.37 -39.78 -9.33
CA GLN A 237 58.63 -39.02 -9.57
C GLN A 237 58.72 -37.74 -10.45
N GLN A 238 59.28 -36.72 -9.78
CA GLN A 238 60.25 -35.68 -10.20
C GLN A 238 59.89 -34.70 -11.34
N ALA A 239 59.80 -33.40 -11.01
CA ALA A 239 60.93 -32.46 -11.06
C ALA A 239 60.47 -31.02 -10.70
N GLU A 240 61.39 -30.26 -10.09
CA GLU A 240 61.26 -28.84 -9.73
C GLU A 240 60.98 -27.95 -10.95
N ALA A 241 60.12 -26.93 -10.76
CA ALA A 241 60.51 -25.52 -10.86
C ALA A 241 59.28 -24.60 -11.02
N ASP A 242 59.32 -23.53 -10.21
CA ASP A 242 58.88 -22.18 -10.53
C ASP A 242 57.41 -21.76 -10.38
N ALA A 243 57.28 -20.52 -9.93
CA ALA A 243 56.11 -19.89 -9.35
C ALA A 243 54.99 -19.57 -10.37
N ALA A 244 53.73 -19.77 -9.96
CA ALA A 244 52.62 -18.92 -10.40
C ALA A 244 51.43 -19.02 -9.42
N PRO A 245 50.86 -17.89 -8.95
CA PRO A 245 49.63 -17.90 -8.17
C PRO A 245 48.48 -18.38 -9.07
N LYS A 246 47.64 -19.28 -8.54
CA LYS A 246 46.44 -19.82 -9.21
C LYS A 246 45.54 -18.68 -9.69
N ARG A 247 45.72 -18.27 -10.95
CA ARG A 247 44.93 -17.22 -11.59
C ARG A 247 43.47 -17.66 -11.69
N GLN A 248 42.58 -16.83 -11.16
CA GLN A 248 41.13 -16.87 -11.36
C GLN A 248 40.77 -16.68 -12.86
N ILE A 249 40.94 -17.71 -13.68
CA ILE A 249 40.73 -17.61 -15.15
C ILE A 249 39.31 -18.06 -15.57
N ARG A 250 38.57 -18.74 -14.69
CA ARG A 250 37.31 -19.38 -15.08
C ARG A 250 36.15 -18.41 -15.35
N VAL A 251 36.16 -17.20 -14.76
CA VAL A 251 35.07 -16.21 -14.92
C VAL A 251 35.27 -15.28 -16.10
N LYS A 252 36.53 -14.91 -16.43
CA LYS A 252 36.85 -14.08 -17.61
C LYS A 252 36.43 -14.75 -18.93
N LYS A 253 36.49 -16.08 -19.03
CA LYS A 253 36.15 -16.80 -20.27
C LYS A 253 34.67 -16.73 -20.65
N ASN A 254 33.75 -16.58 -19.68
CA ASN A 254 32.31 -16.48 -19.98
C ASN A 254 31.89 -15.05 -20.32
N LEU A 255 32.50 -14.05 -19.67
CA LEU A 255 32.28 -12.64 -19.98
C LEU A 255 32.78 -12.26 -21.39
N ASN A 256 33.85 -12.89 -21.88
CA ASN A 256 34.37 -12.65 -23.24
C ASN A 256 33.45 -13.16 -24.37
N LYS A 257 32.42 -13.98 -24.07
CA LYS A 257 31.42 -14.42 -25.07
C LYS A 257 30.23 -13.46 -25.22
N GLY A 258 30.29 -12.28 -24.59
CA GLY A 258 29.21 -11.29 -24.64
C GLY A 258 28.09 -11.52 -23.62
N ILE A 259 28.18 -12.56 -22.78
CA ILE A 259 27.13 -12.93 -21.82
C ILE A 259 27.58 -12.60 -20.39
N VAL A 260 26.91 -11.63 -19.76
CA VAL A 260 27.08 -11.34 -18.33
C VAL A 260 26.34 -12.41 -17.53
N THR A 261 27.07 -13.20 -16.74
CA THR A 261 26.48 -14.26 -15.90
C THR A 261 26.08 -13.72 -14.52
N ALA A 262 25.06 -14.30 -13.89
CA ALA A 262 24.65 -13.97 -12.51
C ALA A 262 25.82 -14.00 -11.50
N ASP A 263 26.74 -14.96 -11.63
CA ASP A 263 27.91 -15.05 -10.74
C ASP A 263 28.94 -13.92 -10.96
N ALA A 264 28.93 -13.26 -12.11
CA ALA A 264 29.75 -12.08 -12.35
C ALA A 264 29.14 -10.86 -11.65
N LEU A 265 27.80 -10.72 -11.70
CA LEU A 265 27.07 -9.64 -11.02
C LEU A 265 27.28 -9.69 -9.50
N LYS A 266 27.33 -10.89 -8.89
CA LYS A 266 27.62 -11.06 -7.45
C LYS A 266 28.96 -10.45 -6.99
N LYS A 267 29.92 -10.26 -7.91
CA LYS A 267 31.25 -9.74 -7.59
C LYS A 267 31.34 -8.22 -7.62
N LEU A 268 30.29 -7.54 -8.09
CA LEU A 268 30.27 -6.09 -8.19
C LEU A 268 30.40 -5.44 -6.81
N THR A 269 30.97 -4.24 -6.80
CA THR A 269 30.90 -3.34 -5.64
C THR A 269 29.45 -2.81 -5.52
N LYS A 270 29.08 -2.30 -4.33
CA LYS A 270 27.77 -1.68 -4.14
C LYS A 270 27.57 -0.53 -5.14
N LYS A 271 28.58 0.33 -5.32
CA LYS A 271 28.53 1.49 -6.23
C LYS A 271 28.30 1.08 -7.69
N ALA A 272 29.04 0.09 -8.19
CA ALA A 272 28.87 -0.41 -9.56
C ALA A 272 27.49 -1.05 -9.76
N ALA A 273 26.99 -1.80 -8.77
CA ALA A 273 25.66 -2.39 -8.84
C ALA A 273 24.55 -1.31 -8.83
N CYS A 274 24.70 -0.26 -8.01
CA CYS A 274 23.80 0.89 -8.02
C CYS A 274 23.77 1.58 -9.39
N GLU A 275 24.92 1.81 -10.02
CA GLU A 275 24.98 2.46 -11.35
C GLU A 275 24.20 1.66 -12.40
N LEU A 276 24.36 0.33 -12.40
CA LEU A 276 23.61 -0.53 -13.31
C LEU A 276 22.10 -0.47 -13.03
N LEU A 277 21.68 -0.53 -11.76
CA LEU A 277 20.26 -0.39 -11.39
C LEU A 277 19.66 0.96 -11.81
N SER A 278 20.40 2.05 -11.64
CA SER A 278 19.99 3.39 -12.06
C SER A 278 19.81 3.49 -13.58
N GLN A 279 20.66 2.84 -14.38
CA GLN A 279 20.48 2.79 -15.84
C GLN A 279 19.19 2.05 -16.25
N GLY A 280 18.72 1.13 -15.41
CA GLY A 280 17.47 0.38 -15.62
C GLY A 280 16.23 1.03 -15.00
N ASP A 281 16.33 2.24 -14.44
CA ASP A 281 15.25 2.92 -13.70
C ASP A 281 14.64 2.06 -12.57
N ILE A 282 15.47 1.24 -11.92
CA ILE A 282 15.02 0.38 -10.82
C ILE A 282 15.24 1.11 -9.51
N HIS A 283 14.15 1.44 -8.83
CA HIS A 283 14.20 2.06 -7.50
C HIS A 283 14.65 1.05 -6.44
N PHE A 284 15.50 1.50 -5.52
CA PHE A 284 15.93 0.73 -4.34
C PHE A 284 16.26 1.67 -3.19
N SER A 285 16.28 1.13 -1.97
CA SER A 285 16.60 1.92 -0.79
C SER A 285 18.02 2.45 -0.80
N SER A 286 18.20 3.75 -0.56
CA SER A 286 19.53 4.34 -0.35
C SER A 286 20.29 3.70 0.80
N ARG A 287 19.55 3.18 1.79
CA ARG A 287 20.06 2.47 2.98
C ARG A 287 20.33 0.98 2.74
N ALA A 288 20.00 0.44 1.56
CA ALA A 288 20.20 -0.97 1.24
C ALA A 288 21.68 -1.37 1.41
N ASN A 289 21.92 -2.53 2.00
CA ASN A 289 23.29 -3.04 2.12
C ASN A 289 23.78 -3.56 0.75
N LYS A 290 25.07 -3.92 0.65
CA LYS A 290 25.63 -4.44 -0.61
C LYS A 290 24.87 -5.66 -1.11
N GLN A 291 24.55 -6.61 -0.22
CA GLN A 291 23.89 -7.85 -0.59
C GLN A 291 22.49 -7.62 -1.14
N ASP A 292 21.72 -6.71 -0.53
CA ASP A 292 20.38 -6.35 -0.99
C ASP A 292 20.43 -5.75 -2.40
N VAL A 293 21.33 -4.78 -2.63
CA VAL A 293 21.52 -4.15 -3.95
C VAL A 293 21.88 -5.21 -5.00
N ILE A 294 22.75 -6.15 -4.67
CA ILE A 294 23.13 -7.25 -5.55
C ILE A 294 21.93 -8.18 -5.81
N ASN A 295 21.14 -8.51 -4.80
CA ASN A 295 19.94 -9.34 -4.95
C ASN A 295 18.90 -8.66 -5.86
N ILE A 296 18.71 -7.34 -5.73
CA ILE A 296 17.84 -6.55 -6.63
C ILE A 296 18.33 -6.62 -8.07
N LEU A 297 19.63 -6.40 -8.28
CA LEU A 297 20.23 -6.46 -9.61
C LEU A 297 20.10 -7.85 -10.24
N LEU A 298 20.36 -8.90 -9.47
CA LEU A 298 20.18 -10.29 -9.92
C LEU A 298 18.74 -10.56 -10.31
N LYS A 299 17.78 -10.19 -9.46
CA LYS A 299 16.36 -10.45 -9.73
C LYS A 299 15.88 -9.70 -10.96
N ALA A 300 16.27 -8.44 -11.10
CA ALA A 300 15.97 -7.64 -12.28
C ALA A 300 16.55 -8.23 -13.55
N PHE A 301 17.79 -8.73 -13.49
CA PHE A 301 18.46 -9.37 -14.61
C PHE A 301 17.76 -10.70 -14.98
N GLU A 302 17.46 -11.55 -14.00
CA GLU A 302 16.76 -12.84 -14.19
C GLU A 302 15.36 -12.66 -14.79
N ASN A 303 14.66 -11.61 -14.39
CA ASN A 303 13.32 -11.28 -14.90
C ASN A 303 13.35 -10.44 -16.18
N ASN A 304 14.51 -10.24 -16.81
CA ASN A 304 14.70 -9.44 -18.03
C ASN A 304 14.21 -7.99 -17.91
N LYS A 305 14.20 -7.43 -16.69
CA LYS A 305 13.89 -6.01 -16.45
C LYS A 305 15.08 -5.11 -16.75
N ILE A 306 16.29 -5.65 -16.66
CA ILE A 306 17.51 -4.98 -17.08
C ILE A 306 18.31 -5.89 -18.02
N THR A 307 18.82 -5.33 -19.11
CA THR A 307 19.79 -6.00 -19.98
C THR A 307 21.15 -5.38 -19.76
N ILE A 308 22.13 -6.19 -19.34
CA ILE A 308 23.48 -5.73 -19.01
C ILE A 308 24.44 -6.30 -20.05
N THR A 309 25.00 -5.43 -20.88
CA THR A 309 26.06 -5.78 -21.82
C THR A 309 27.41 -5.90 -21.09
N THR A 310 28.36 -6.61 -21.69
CA THR A 310 29.73 -6.70 -21.17
C THR A 310 30.41 -5.33 -21.09
N ALA A 311 30.15 -4.45 -22.06
CA ALA A 311 30.67 -3.08 -22.05
C ALA A 311 30.14 -2.29 -20.84
N GLN A 312 28.83 -2.35 -20.56
CA GLN A 312 28.23 -1.70 -19.38
C GLN A 312 28.79 -2.29 -18.07
N PHE A 313 28.95 -3.61 -18.01
CA PHE A 313 29.55 -4.27 -16.84
C PHE A 313 30.98 -3.77 -16.55
N TYR A 314 31.84 -3.73 -17.57
CA TYR A 314 33.22 -3.25 -17.39
C TYR A 314 33.28 -1.73 -17.14
N ALA A 315 32.42 -0.94 -17.79
CA ALA A 315 32.34 0.50 -17.55
C ALA A 315 31.96 0.82 -16.10
N ALA A 316 30.97 0.11 -15.54
CA ALA A 316 30.55 0.28 -14.15
C ALA A 316 31.64 -0.17 -13.16
N MET A 317 32.46 -1.17 -13.51
CA MET A 317 33.62 -1.54 -12.68
C MET A 317 34.69 -0.44 -12.71
N ASN A 318 35.08 0.03 -13.90
CA ASN A 318 36.20 0.95 -14.05
C ASN A 318 35.89 2.38 -13.56
N LYS A 319 34.63 2.84 -13.64
CA LYS A 319 34.23 4.15 -13.09
C LYS A 319 34.37 4.23 -11.57
N VAL A 320 34.20 3.11 -10.87
CA VAL A 320 34.36 3.09 -9.41
C VAL A 320 35.83 3.26 -9.03
N ASP A 321 36.75 2.68 -9.81
CA ASP A 321 38.20 2.79 -9.57
C ASP A 321 38.76 4.20 -9.88
N ALA A 322 38.04 5.02 -10.66
CA ALA A 322 38.46 6.38 -11.02
C ALA A 322 38.02 7.47 -10.03
N ASP A 323 36.99 7.20 -9.21
CA ASP A 323 36.44 8.14 -8.22
C ASP A 323 37.07 7.97 -6.82
N ASP A 324 37.85 6.90 -6.60
CA ASP A 324 38.55 6.61 -5.33
C ASP A 324 40.05 7.03 -5.38
N ASN A 325 40.45 7.81 -6.39
CA ASN A 325 41.79 8.42 -6.57
C ASN A 325 41.70 9.94 -6.65
#